data_AF-A0A3C1GCQ4-F1
#
_entry.id   AF-A0A3C1GCQ4-F1
#
_cell.length_a   1.000
_cell.length_b   1.000
_cell.length_c   1.000
_cell.angle_alpha   90.00
_cell.angle_beta   90.00
_cell.angle_gamma   90.00
#
_symmetry.space_group_name_H-M   'P 1'
#
loop_
_entity.id
_entity.type
_entity.pdbx_description
1 polymer ?
#
loop_
_entity_poly.entity_id
_entity_poly.type
_entity_poly.pdbx_seq_one_letter_code
_entity_poly.pdbx_strand_id
1 'polypeptide(L)'
;MNPYHAIEAIGIVISGLLFYSYTHSWFPPVHPRSRLRRALLNGVAFGGITVAMMIARIEVEPGIFIDARAVPVALIALFEGGPAGLVAALVGAAYRLWLGGSGAWPGVASLIGT
;
A
#
# COMPACT_ATOMS: atom_id res chain seq x y z
N MET A 1 -28.69 4.56 7.84
CA MET A 1 -27.45 4.01 7.25
C MET A 1 -27.81 3.48 5.87
N ASN A 2 -27.21 4.02 4.82
CA ASN A 2 -27.56 3.70 3.44
C ASN A 2 -26.86 2.39 3.01
N PRO A 3 -27.59 1.33 2.62
CA PRO A 3 -27.02 0.01 2.33
C PRO A 3 -26.03 0.03 1.13
N TYR A 4 -26.11 1.06 0.30
CA TYR A 4 -25.25 1.27 -0.88
C TYR A 4 -23.76 1.42 -0.54
N HIS A 5 -23.42 2.07 0.58
CA HIS A 5 -22.03 2.29 0.97
C HIS A 5 -21.37 1.00 1.49
N ALA A 6 -22.16 0.11 2.10
CA ALA A 6 -21.67 -1.20 2.53
C ALA A 6 -21.32 -2.09 1.32
N ILE A 7 -22.09 -1.99 0.24
CA ILE A 7 -21.87 -2.74 -0.98
C ILE A 7 -20.60 -2.25 -1.72
N GLU A 8 -20.37 -0.94 -1.78
CA GLU A 8 -19.15 -0.37 -2.37
C GLU A 8 -17.89 -0.78 -1.61
N ALA A 9 -17.92 -0.75 -0.27
CA ALA A 9 -16.79 -1.18 0.56
C ALA A 9 -16.46 -2.67 0.37
N ILE A 10 -17.49 -3.53 0.31
CA ILE A 10 -17.31 -4.98 0.08
C ILE A 10 -16.72 -5.24 -1.32
N GLY A 11 -17.15 -4.49 -2.34
CA GLY A 11 -16.65 -4.63 -3.71
C GLY A 11 -15.16 -4.29 -3.85
N ILE A 12 -14.71 -3.24 -3.14
CA ILE A 12 -13.29 -2.84 -3.12
C ILE A 12 -12.43 -3.94 -2.46
N VAL A 13 -12.90 -4.50 -1.33
CA VAL A 13 -12.20 -5.57 -0.61
C VAL A 13 -12.11 -6.84 -1.46
N ILE A 14 -13.19 -7.24 -2.12
CA ILE A 14 -13.23 -8.42 -3.00
C ILE A 14 -12.31 -8.22 -4.21
N SER A 15 -12.28 -7.03 -4.81
CA SER A 15 -11.41 -6.72 -5.94
C SER A 15 -9.92 -6.81 -5.56
N GLY A 16 -9.55 -6.34 -4.36
CA GLY A 16 -8.20 -6.49 -3.82
C GLY A 16 -7.81 -7.94 -3.56
N LEU A 17 -8.74 -8.75 -3.02
CA LEU A 17 -8.57 -10.19 -2.78
C LEU A 17 -8.40 -10.98 -4.08
N LEU A 18 -9.20 -10.66 -5.11
CA LEU A 18 -9.12 -11.29 -6.42
C LEU A 18 -7.84 -10.90 -7.15
N PHE A 19 -7.42 -9.63 -7.08
CA PHE A 19 -6.14 -9.19 -7.61
C PHE A 19 -4.95 -9.91 -6.95
N TYR A 20 -5.01 -10.07 -5.62
CA TYR A 20 -4.02 -10.83 -4.87
C TYR A 20 -4.00 -12.32 -5.27
N SER A 21 -5.17 -12.96 -5.36
CA SER A 21 -5.32 -14.37 -5.75
C SER A 21 -4.82 -14.63 -7.18
N TYR A 22 -5.12 -13.71 -8.11
CA TYR A 22 -4.64 -13.78 -9.49
C TYR A 22 -3.11 -13.65 -9.57
N THR A 23 -2.54 -12.75 -8.76
CA THR A 23 -1.08 -12.56 -8.69
C THR A 23 -0.35 -13.75 -8.08
N HIS A 24 -0.94 -14.40 -7.07
CA HIS A 24 -0.33 -15.56 -6.39
C HIS A 24 -0.36 -16.84 -7.24
N SER A 25 -1.38 -17.04 -8.08
CA SER A 25 -1.53 -18.26 -8.89
C SER A 25 -0.60 -18.35 -10.11
N TRP A 26 -0.04 -17.23 -10.58
CA TRP A 26 0.74 -17.19 -11.82
C TRP A 26 2.26 -17.38 -11.66
N PHE A 27 2.83 -17.37 -10.45
CA PHE A 27 4.29 -17.39 -10.29
C PHE A 27 4.81 -18.28 -9.14
N PRO A 28 4.76 -19.62 -9.27
CA PRO A 28 5.62 -20.48 -8.47
C PRO A 28 7.09 -20.11 -8.76
N PRO A 29 7.87 -19.65 -7.76
CA PRO A 29 9.21 -19.15 -7.99
C PRO A 29 10.20 -20.30 -8.18
N VAL A 30 10.71 -20.46 -9.40
CA VAL A 30 11.71 -21.49 -9.75
C VAL A 30 13.15 -21.04 -9.44
N HIS A 31 13.44 -19.72 -9.25
CA HIS A 31 14.80 -19.21 -8.95
C HIS A 31 14.83 -17.98 -7.99
N PRO A 32 15.86 -17.80 -7.14
CA PRO A 32 15.95 -16.70 -6.16
C PRO A 32 16.06 -15.28 -6.77
N ARG A 33 16.76 -15.13 -7.90
CA ARG A 33 16.93 -13.83 -8.58
C ARG A 33 15.62 -13.29 -9.17
N SER A 34 14.72 -14.16 -9.64
CA SER A 34 13.43 -13.72 -10.18
C SER A 34 12.48 -13.27 -9.07
N ARG A 35 12.57 -13.88 -7.86
CA ARG A 35 11.85 -13.41 -6.67
C ARG A 35 12.21 -11.98 -6.31
N LEU A 36 13.50 -11.65 -6.22
CA LEU A 36 13.91 -10.30 -5.86
C LEU A 36 13.42 -9.27 -6.89
N ARG A 37 13.57 -9.55 -8.19
CA ARG A 37 13.09 -8.65 -9.24
C ARG A 37 11.58 -8.41 -9.15
N ARG A 38 10.80 -9.46 -8.88
CA ARG A 38 9.34 -9.36 -8.70
C ARG A 38 8.99 -8.55 -7.45
N ALA A 39 9.66 -8.82 -6.32
CA ALA A 39 9.48 -8.07 -5.07
C ALA A 39 9.75 -6.57 -5.26
N LEU A 40 10.81 -6.20 -5.99
CA LEU A 40 11.12 -4.79 -6.27
C LEU A 40 10.05 -4.14 -7.16
N LEU A 41 9.64 -4.80 -8.25
CA LEU A 41 8.59 -4.27 -9.15
C LEU A 41 7.26 -4.08 -8.42
N ASN A 42 6.84 -5.08 -7.65
CA ASN A 42 5.60 -5.04 -6.88
C ASN A 42 5.69 -4.02 -5.74
N GLY A 43 6.86 -3.89 -5.09
CA GLY A 43 7.12 -2.84 -4.10
C GLY A 43 6.99 -1.43 -4.67
N VAL A 44 7.51 -1.17 -5.88
CA VAL A 44 7.34 0.14 -6.54
C VAL A 44 5.86 0.40 -6.85
N ALA A 45 5.13 -0.60 -7.38
CA ALA A 45 3.72 -0.46 -7.69
C ALA A 45 2.88 -0.14 -6.45
N PHE A 46 3.08 -0.88 -5.35
CA PHE A 46 2.39 -0.62 -4.08
C PHE A 46 2.85 0.68 -3.41
N GLY A 47 4.10 1.09 -3.59
CA GLY A 47 4.57 2.42 -3.21
C GLY A 47 3.80 3.53 -3.93
N GLY A 48 3.49 3.36 -5.22
CA GLY A 48 2.60 4.25 -5.96
C GLY A 48 1.18 4.30 -5.39
N ILE A 49 0.63 3.16 -4.97
CA ILE A 49 -0.68 3.10 -4.28
C ILE A 49 -0.62 3.85 -2.94
N THR A 50 0.46 3.70 -2.17
CA THR A 50 0.68 4.47 -0.94
C THR A 50 0.68 5.97 -1.20
N VAL A 51 1.32 6.43 -2.27
CA VAL A 51 1.27 7.85 -2.69
C VAL A 51 -0.14 8.28 -3.04
N ALA A 52 -0.88 7.47 -3.80
CA ALA A 52 -2.27 7.74 -4.14
C ALA A 52 -3.16 7.85 -2.89
N MET A 53 -2.97 6.97 -1.89
CA MET A 53 -3.67 7.04 -0.59
C MET A 53 -3.34 8.32 0.17
N MET A 54 -2.09 8.79 0.14
CA MET A 54 -1.71 10.05 0.77
C MET A 54 -2.36 11.26 0.09
N ILE A 55 -2.56 11.22 -1.23
CA ILE A 55 -3.23 12.29 -1.99
C ILE A 55 -4.74 12.27 -1.71
N ALA A 56 -5.35 11.09 -1.74
CA ALA A 56 -6.80 10.92 -1.63
C ALA A 56 -7.38 11.40 -0.30
N ARG A 57 -6.59 11.36 0.80
CA ARG A 57 -6.99 11.78 2.16
C ARG A 57 -8.45 11.43 2.46
N ILE A 58 -8.71 10.14 2.67
CA ILE A 58 -10.06 9.58 2.80
C ILE A 58 -10.75 10.21 4.02
N GLU A 59 -11.75 11.04 3.74
CA GLU A 59 -12.67 11.62 4.73
C GLU A 59 -13.85 10.67 4.93
N VAL A 60 -14.08 10.25 6.18
CA VAL A 60 -15.12 9.26 6.52
C VAL A 60 -16.34 9.93 7.14
N GLU A 61 -16.11 11.00 7.90
CA GLU A 61 -17.13 11.94 8.38
C GLU A 61 -16.59 13.36 8.24
N PRO A 62 -17.46 14.40 8.24
CA PRO A 62 -17.01 15.79 8.15
C PRO A 62 -15.92 16.11 9.19
N GLY A 63 -14.70 16.33 8.71
CA GLY A 63 -13.52 16.62 9.54
C GLY A 63 -12.78 15.40 10.12
N ILE A 64 -13.24 14.16 9.88
CA ILE A 64 -12.56 12.91 10.28
C ILE A 64 -11.86 12.29 9.07
N PHE A 65 -10.52 12.37 9.07
CA PHE A 65 -9.67 11.79 8.04
C PHE A 65 -9.03 10.49 8.52
N ILE A 66 -9.10 9.44 7.70
CA ILE A 66 -8.40 8.18 7.95
C ILE A 66 -7.05 8.16 7.21
N ASP A 67 -6.02 7.75 7.94
CA ASP A 67 -4.69 7.56 7.41
C ASP A 67 -4.49 6.15 6.83
N ALA A 68 -4.79 5.99 5.55
CA ALA A 68 -4.69 4.70 4.86
C ALA A 68 -3.29 4.43 4.26
N ARG A 69 -2.28 5.28 4.52
CA ARG A 69 -0.99 5.23 3.80
C ARG A 69 -0.16 3.97 4.07
N ALA A 70 -0.32 3.37 5.26
CA ALA A 70 0.40 2.17 5.67
C ALA A 70 -0.18 0.88 5.08
N VAL A 71 -1.45 0.90 4.65
CA VAL A 71 -2.14 -0.31 4.17
C VAL A 71 -1.43 -0.95 2.97
N PRO A 72 -1.02 -0.22 1.91
CA PRO A 72 -0.35 -0.86 0.77
C PRO A 72 1.05 -1.38 1.14
N VAL A 73 1.77 -0.70 2.04
CA VAL A 73 3.08 -1.13 2.54
C VAL A 73 2.96 -2.46 3.29
N ALA A 74 2.01 -2.56 4.24
CA ALA A 74 1.78 -3.77 5.01
C ALA A 74 1.38 -4.96 4.11
N LEU A 75 0.50 -4.71 3.14
CA LEU A 75 0.05 -5.76 2.21
C LEU A 75 1.20 -6.30 1.36
N ILE A 76 2.04 -5.43 0.80
CA ILE A 76 3.14 -5.89 -0.05
C ILE A 76 4.27 -6.53 0.76
N ALA A 77 4.52 -6.05 1.98
CA ALA A 77 5.43 -6.69 2.92
C ALA A 77 4.96 -8.10 3.28
N LEU A 78 3.65 -8.28 3.51
CA LEU A 78 3.04 -9.57 3.81
C LEU A 78 3.12 -10.55 2.63
N PHE A 79 2.89 -10.06 1.40
CA PHE A 79 2.76 -10.92 0.22
C PHE A 79 4.06 -11.20 -0.53
N GLU A 80 4.96 -10.22 -0.63
CA GLU A 80 6.24 -10.35 -1.35
C GLU A 80 7.46 -10.32 -0.42
N GLY A 81 7.24 -10.09 0.88
CA GLY A 81 8.27 -10.08 1.91
C GLY A 81 8.90 -8.69 2.13
N GLY A 82 9.80 -8.64 3.11
CA GLY A 82 10.46 -7.41 3.57
C GLY A 82 11.05 -6.52 2.46
N PRO A 83 11.74 -7.04 1.44
CA PRO A 83 12.28 -6.21 0.37
C PRO A 83 11.22 -5.41 -0.41
N ALA A 84 10.05 -6.00 -0.68
CA ALA A 84 8.98 -5.31 -1.39
C ALA A 84 8.32 -4.25 -0.50
N GLY A 85 8.08 -4.60 0.78
CA GLY A 85 7.58 -3.67 1.79
C GLY A 85 8.49 -2.46 1.94
N LEU A 86 9.80 -2.68 2.06
CA LEU A 86 10.80 -1.62 2.18
C LEU A 86 10.79 -0.69 0.96
N VAL A 87 10.70 -1.23 -0.26
CA VAL A 87 10.60 -0.40 -1.47
C VAL A 87 9.34 0.44 -1.46
N ALA A 88 8.18 -0.13 -1.12
CA ALA A 88 6.93 0.61 -1.05
C ALA A 88 6.99 1.72 0.01
N ALA A 89 7.54 1.41 1.20
CA ALA A 89 7.76 2.36 2.28
C ALA A 89 8.69 3.51 1.84
N LEU A 90 9.79 3.20 1.13
CA LEU A 90 10.72 4.21 0.63
C LEU A 90 10.10 5.14 -0.41
N VAL A 91 9.30 4.60 -1.34
CA VAL A 91 8.57 5.42 -2.32
C VAL A 91 7.58 6.35 -1.62
N GLY A 92 6.80 5.83 -0.67
CA GLY A 92 5.88 6.63 0.14
C GLY A 92 6.61 7.68 0.99
N ALA A 93 7.74 7.31 1.60
CA ALA A 93 8.55 8.21 2.42
C ALA A 93 9.15 9.35 1.60
N ALA A 94 9.67 9.06 0.41
CA ALA A 94 10.19 10.07 -0.51
C ALA A 94 9.11 11.10 -0.87
N TYR A 95 7.92 10.63 -1.22
CA TYR A 95 6.78 11.52 -1.49
C TYR A 95 6.36 12.32 -0.25
N ARG A 96 6.36 11.69 0.93
CA ARG A 96 5.97 12.34 2.19
C ARG A 96 6.95 13.44 2.58
N LEU A 97 8.25 13.23 2.38
CA LEU A 97 9.29 14.23 2.58
C LEU A 97 9.14 15.39 1.60
N TRP A 98 8.83 15.09 0.33
CA TRP A 98 8.59 16.11 -0.69
C TRP A 98 7.39 17.02 -0.35
N LEU A 99 6.31 16.48 0.23
CA LEU A 99 5.18 17.26 0.74
C LEU A 99 5.56 18.21 1.91
N GLY A 100 6.62 17.89 2.66
CA GLY A 100 7.08 18.68 3.79
C GLY A 100 6.08 18.78 4.97
N GLY A 101 6.30 19.76 5.84
CA GLY A 101 5.50 20.02 7.04
C GLY A 101 6.00 19.30 8.31
N SER A 102 5.52 19.74 9.48
CA SER A 102 5.96 19.24 10.79
C SER A 102 5.70 17.74 10.99
N GLY A 103 4.67 17.19 10.34
CA GLY A 103 4.34 15.77 10.35
C GLY A 103 5.10 14.91 9.33
N ALA A 104 6.13 15.43 8.64
CA ALA A 104 6.88 14.66 7.65
C ALA A 104 7.69 13.53 8.30
N TRP A 105 8.50 13.84 9.32
CA TRP A 105 9.34 12.85 10.00
C TRP A 105 8.54 11.73 10.70
N PRO A 106 7.48 12.02 11.48
CA PRO A 106 6.62 10.97 12.03
C PRO A 106 5.95 10.12 10.94
N GLY A 107 5.56 10.73 9.82
CA GLY A 107 4.95 10.01 8.69
C GLY A 107 5.92 9.12 7.92
N VAL A 108 7.20 9.45 7.88
CA VAL A 108 8.24 8.56 7.33
C VAL A 108 8.52 7.41 8.28
N ALA A 109 8.62 7.69 9.58
CA ALA A 109 8.85 6.67 10.60
C ALA A 109 7.74 5.62 10.61
N SER A 110 6.47 6.02 10.46
CA SER A 110 5.35 5.07 10.40
C SER A 110 5.41 4.16 9.18
N LEU A 111 5.81 4.67 8.01
CA LEU A 111 5.97 3.86 6.79
C LEU A 111 7.10 2.84 6.91
N ILE A 112 8.24 3.23 7.49
CA ILE A 112 9.39 2.33 7.65
C ILE A 112 9.12 1.28 8.74
N GLY A 113 8.33 1.63 9.76
CA GLY A 113 7.96 0.71 10.84
C GLY A 113 6.75 -0.20 10.53
N THR A 114 6.18 -0.11 9.33
CA THR A 114 5.07 -0.97 8.87
C THR A 114 5.60 -2.30 8.34
#